data_AF-A0A7S0S5B7-F1
#
_entry.id   AF-A0A7S0S5B7-F1
#
_cell.length_a   1.000
_cell.length_b   1.000
_cell.length_c   1.000
_cell.angle_alpha   90.00
_cell.angle_beta   90.00
_cell.angle_gamma   90.00
#
_symmetry.space_group_name_H-M   'P 1'
#
loop_
_entity.id
_entity.type
_entity.pdbx_description
1 polymer ?
#
loop_
_entity_poly.entity_id
_entity_poly.type
_entity_poly.pdbx_seq_one_letter_code
_entity_poly.pdbx_strand_id
1 'polypeptide(L)'
;AAGPPFLLALFAGILVWEEVWDLPNSAALSGWLLLLISAGAVVCSVMYERRLWCRYLCPIGGMNGLFAKGSATELRARQGVCAGNCKSYACINGTCGTSGSPSKLDTAGCPMNMHPAQLQDNKNCTLCMSCVKACPNTSAEFRLRLPLSDLWEEHEPSWGELGVLFLLLGAAALHSLDAGHGTLAAQLHAGPELAAGVSWAHLGLSAAVLALPAAAVWGVDTAGGWGARH
;
A
#
# COMPACT_ATOMS: atom_id res chain seq x y z
N ALA A 1 0.86 11.23 -11.80
CA ALA A 1 0.33 10.26 -10.82
C ALA A 1 0.30 10.96 -9.47
N ALA A 2 -0.75 10.82 -8.66
CA ALA A 2 -0.71 11.31 -7.28
C ALA A 2 0.55 10.73 -6.62
N GLY A 3 1.48 11.61 -6.24
CA GLY A 3 2.84 11.19 -5.92
C GLY A 3 2.92 10.43 -4.58
N PRO A 4 4.09 9.86 -4.27
CA PRO A 4 4.43 9.37 -2.93
C PRO A 4 3.98 10.27 -1.75
N PRO A 5 4.11 11.61 -1.83
CA PRO A 5 3.69 12.48 -0.72
C PRO A 5 2.18 12.55 -0.49
N PHE A 6 1.35 12.32 -1.52
CA PHE A 6 -0.11 12.36 -1.36
C PHE A 6 -0.61 11.20 -0.50
N LEU A 7 -0.12 9.99 -0.75
CA LEU A 7 -0.47 8.80 0.04
C LEU A 7 0.00 8.93 1.49
N LEU A 8 1.22 9.45 1.68
CA LEU A 8 1.78 9.69 3.00
C LEU A 8 0.95 10.73 3.77
N ALA A 9 0.59 11.85 3.14
CA ALA A 9 -0.22 12.89 3.76
C ALA A 9 -1.63 12.39 4.11
N LEU A 10 -2.25 11.60 3.23
CA LEU A 10 -3.57 11.02 3.50
C LEU A 10 -3.51 10.02 4.66
N PHE A 11 -2.49 9.16 4.70
CA PHE A 11 -2.34 8.19 5.78
C PHE A 11 -2.03 8.86 7.12
N ALA A 12 -1.12 9.84 7.14
CA ALA A 12 -0.83 10.65 8.32
C ALA A 12 -2.08 11.44 8.79
N GLY A 13 -2.86 12.00 7.85
CA GLY A 13 -4.10 12.70 8.16
C GLY A 13 -5.14 11.79 8.83
N ILE A 14 -5.23 10.52 8.41
CA ILE A 14 -6.10 9.52 9.05
C ILE A 14 -5.62 9.21 10.47
N LEU A 15 -4.32 9.01 10.70
CA LEU A 15 -3.78 8.74 12.03
C LEU A 15 -3.95 9.94 12.98
N VAL A 16 -3.74 11.16 12.48
CA VAL A 16 -4.00 12.38 13.26
C VAL A 16 -5.49 12.48 13.57
N TRP A 17 -6.38 12.19 12.61
CA TRP A 17 -7.82 12.17 12.87
C TRP A 17 -8.20 11.14 13.94
N GLU A 18 -7.62 9.95 13.90
CA GLU A 18 -7.84 8.90 14.89
C GLU A 18 -7.50 9.37 16.32
N GLU A 19 -6.34 10.03 16.46
CA GLU A 19 -5.85 10.56 17.75
C GLU A 19 -6.65 11.78 18.25
N VAL A 20 -7.01 12.72 17.35
CA VAL A 20 -7.77 13.93 17.71
C VAL A 20 -9.16 13.60 18.23
N TRP A 21 -9.79 12.57 17.68
CA TRP A 21 -11.20 12.28 17.91
C TRP A 21 -11.45 11.10 18.86
N ASP A 22 -10.40 10.54 19.47
CA ASP A 22 -10.47 9.36 20.34
C ASP A 22 -11.40 8.28 19.73
N LEU A 23 -11.06 7.92 18.49
CA LEU A 23 -11.83 7.00 17.66
C LEU A 23 -12.12 5.64 18.32
N PRO A 24 -11.23 5.06 19.17
CA PRO A 24 -11.51 3.80 19.86
C PRO A 24 -12.75 3.86 20.76
N ASN A 25 -13.08 5.04 21.29
CA ASN A 25 -14.18 5.22 22.23
C ASN A 25 -15.49 5.67 21.56
N SER A 26 -15.49 5.95 20.24
CA SER A 26 -16.67 6.44 19.51
C SER A 26 -16.94 5.71 18.18
N ALA A 27 -17.80 4.68 18.24
CA ALA A 27 -18.18 3.88 17.06
C ALA A 27 -18.79 4.70 15.91
N ALA A 28 -19.44 5.83 16.20
CA ALA A 28 -20.07 6.69 15.18
C ALA A 28 -19.03 7.38 14.28
N LEU A 29 -17.91 7.86 14.83
CA LEU A 29 -16.86 8.55 14.05
C LEU A 29 -16.07 7.57 13.19
N SER A 30 -15.73 6.39 13.73
CA SER A 30 -15.19 5.26 12.96
C SER A 30 -16.11 4.87 11.79
N GLY A 31 -17.43 4.83 12.03
CA GLY A 31 -18.41 4.55 10.99
C GLY A 31 -18.40 5.57 9.86
N TRP A 32 -18.38 6.86 10.18
CA TRP A 32 -18.29 7.94 9.17
C TRP A 32 -17.01 7.89 8.35
N LEU A 33 -15.87 7.59 8.98
CA LEU A 33 -14.59 7.42 8.28
C LEU A 33 -14.65 6.26 7.28
N LEU A 34 -15.15 5.10 7.71
CA LEU A 34 -15.32 3.94 6.84
C LEU A 34 -16.28 4.22 5.69
N LEU A 35 -17.37 4.94 5.94
CA LEU A 35 -18.32 5.36 4.91
C LEU A 35 -17.66 6.30 3.90
N LEU A 36 -16.85 7.27 4.34
CA LEU A 36 -16.16 8.20 3.46
C LEU A 36 -15.16 7.47 2.55
N ILE A 37 -14.32 6.60 3.11
CA ILE A 37 -13.34 5.82 2.34
C ILE A 37 -14.05 4.85 1.38
N SER A 38 -15.13 4.20 1.83
CA SER A 38 -15.92 3.28 0.99
C SER A 38 -16.64 4.01 -0.13
N ALA A 39 -17.24 5.17 0.15
CA ALA A 39 -17.87 6.01 -0.85
C ALA A 39 -16.86 6.48 -1.90
N GLY A 40 -15.66 6.91 -1.47
CA GLY A 40 -14.56 7.25 -2.37
C GLY A 40 -14.16 6.07 -3.27
N ALA A 41 -14.05 4.87 -2.70
CA ALA A 41 -13.76 3.66 -3.46
C ALA A 41 -14.85 3.33 -4.50
N VAL A 42 -16.13 3.46 -4.13
CA VAL A 42 -17.27 3.23 -5.05
C VAL A 42 -17.30 4.26 -6.17
N VAL A 43 -17.20 5.55 -5.84
CA VAL A 43 -17.20 6.64 -6.84
C VAL A 43 -16.03 6.46 -7.82
N CYS A 44 -14.82 6.21 -7.31
CA CYS A 44 -13.67 5.97 -8.18
C CYS A 44 -13.79 4.67 -8.99
N SER A 45 -14.45 3.63 -8.47
CA SER A 45 -14.68 2.39 -9.21
C SER A 45 -15.72 2.53 -10.33
N VAL A 46 -16.65 3.49 -10.22
CA VAL A 46 -17.63 3.79 -11.27
C VAL A 46 -17.03 4.73 -12.32
N MET A 47 -16.23 5.70 -11.90
CA MET A 47 -15.63 6.69 -12.81
C MET A 47 -14.39 6.17 -13.54
N TYR A 48 -13.59 5.31 -12.91
CA TYR A 48 -12.31 4.84 -13.45
C TYR A 48 -12.28 3.32 -13.55
N GLU A 49 -11.72 2.82 -14.66
CA GLU A 49 -11.51 1.39 -14.86
C GLU A 49 -10.35 0.85 -14.01
N ARG A 50 -10.37 -0.48 -13.75
CA ARG A 50 -9.26 -1.29 -13.22
C ARG A 50 -8.68 -0.88 -11.85
N ARG A 51 -9.55 -0.80 -10.82
CA ARG A 51 -9.19 -0.66 -9.39
C ARG A 51 -8.14 0.43 -9.09
N LEU A 52 -8.25 1.57 -9.78
CA LEU A 52 -7.33 2.69 -9.66
C LEU A 52 -7.20 3.20 -8.22
N TRP A 53 -8.33 3.27 -7.49
CA TRP A 53 -8.36 3.69 -6.09
C TRP A 53 -7.40 2.88 -5.22
N CYS A 54 -7.52 1.55 -5.27
CA CYS A 54 -6.69 0.65 -4.47
C CYS A 54 -5.20 0.72 -4.84
N ARG A 55 -4.88 1.04 -6.09
CA ARG A 55 -3.50 1.09 -6.59
C ARG A 55 -2.76 2.39 -6.25
N TYR A 56 -3.46 3.52 -6.26
CA TYR A 56 -2.81 4.83 -6.22
C TYR A 56 -3.35 5.82 -5.18
N LEU A 57 -4.58 5.64 -4.68
CA LEU A 57 -5.23 6.63 -3.79
C LEU A 57 -5.44 6.08 -2.39
N CYS A 58 -5.69 4.77 -2.25
CA CYS A 58 -5.98 4.16 -0.97
C CYS A 58 -4.68 3.94 -0.17
N PRO A 59 -4.55 4.53 1.03
CA PRO A 59 -3.35 4.36 1.84
C PRO A 59 -3.21 2.92 2.36
N ILE A 60 -4.34 2.26 2.65
CA ILE A 60 -4.39 0.84 3.00
C ILE A 60 -3.88 -0.03 1.85
N GLY A 61 -4.18 0.35 0.61
CA GLY A 61 -3.66 -0.33 -0.59
C GLY A 61 -2.13 -0.23 -0.69
N GLY A 62 -1.57 0.95 -0.39
CA GLY A 62 -0.12 1.16 -0.32
C GLY A 62 0.57 0.30 0.74
N MET A 63 -0.01 0.25 1.95
CA MET A 63 0.47 -0.59 3.05
C MET A 63 0.41 -2.09 2.70
N ASN A 64 -0.74 -2.57 2.20
CA ASN A 64 -0.89 -3.97 1.80
C ASN A 64 0.06 -4.35 0.67
N GLY A 65 0.33 -3.43 -0.26
CA GLY A 65 1.33 -3.64 -1.31
C GLY A 65 2.75 -3.79 -0.75
N LEU A 66 3.09 -3.04 0.29
CA LEU A 66 4.38 -3.19 0.97
C LEU A 66 4.50 -4.57 1.64
N PHE A 67 3.47 -5.01 2.35
CA PHE A 67 3.45 -6.35 2.95
C PHE A 67 3.43 -7.47 1.90
N ALA A 68 2.82 -7.23 0.74
CA ALA A 68 2.83 -8.21 -0.35
C ALA A 68 4.24 -8.50 -0.87
N LYS A 69 5.19 -7.55 -0.80
CA LYS A 69 6.61 -7.79 -1.12
C LYS A 69 7.27 -8.77 -0.13
N GLY A 70 6.78 -8.87 1.10
CA GLY A 70 7.25 -9.84 2.07
C GLY A 70 6.68 -11.25 1.89
N SER A 71 5.69 -11.44 1.01
CA SER A 71 4.96 -12.71 0.90
C SER A 71 5.82 -13.87 0.39
N ALA A 72 5.54 -15.07 0.90
CA ALA A 72 6.19 -16.34 0.49
C ALA A 72 5.62 -16.90 -0.83
N THR A 73 4.56 -16.29 -1.35
CA THR A 73 3.84 -16.75 -2.54
C THR A 73 3.93 -15.70 -3.62
N GLU A 74 4.33 -16.09 -4.82
CA GLU A 74 4.37 -15.19 -5.96
C GLU A 74 3.66 -15.76 -7.17
N LEU A 75 3.26 -14.86 -8.05
CA LEU A 75 2.77 -15.20 -9.35
C LEU A 75 3.70 -14.57 -10.40
N ARG A 76 4.30 -15.41 -11.24
CA ARG A 76 5.24 -14.98 -12.27
C ARG A 76 5.01 -15.75 -13.55
N ALA A 77 5.30 -15.11 -14.68
CA ALA A 77 5.27 -15.80 -15.96
C ALA A 77 6.67 -16.11 -16.47
N ARG A 78 6.82 -17.22 -17.19
CA ARG A 78 8.04 -17.54 -17.94
C ARG A 78 8.21 -16.54 -19.08
N GLN A 79 9.07 -15.54 -18.88
CA GLN A 79 9.29 -14.45 -19.83
C GLN A 79 9.64 -14.95 -21.23
N GLY A 80 10.49 -15.98 -21.36
CA GLY A 80 10.84 -16.56 -22.67
C GLY A 80 9.63 -17.13 -23.43
N VAL A 81 8.70 -17.78 -22.73
CA VAL A 81 7.46 -18.30 -23.36
C VAL A 81 6.51 -17.16 -23.70
N CYS A 82 6.39 -16.15 -22.83
CA CYS A 82 5.57 -14.98 -23.10
C CYS A 82 6.09 -14.16 -24.28
N ALA A 83 7.40 -13.94 -24.40
CA ALA A 83 7.98 -13.17 -25.50
C ALA A 83 7.98 -13.93 -26.83
N GLY A 84 8.18 -15.26 -26.79
CA GLY A 84 8.30 -16.07 -28.02
C GLY A 84 6.98 -16.67 -28.54
N ASN A 85 6.06 -17.06 -27.64
CA ASN A 85 4.89 -17.87 -28.01
C ASN A 85 3.53 -17.18 -27.79
N CYS A 86 3.46 -16.08 -27.04
CA CYS A 86 2.19 -15.37 -26.85
C CYS A 86 1.88 -14.47 -28.04
N LYS A 87 0.75 -14.73 -28.69
CA LYS A 87 0.18 -13.88 -29.76
C LYS A 87 -0.93 -12.94 -29.28
N SER A 88 -1.41 -13.13 -28.05
CA SER A 88 -2.48 -12.31 -27.46
C SER A 88 -2.19 -11.97 -25.99
N TYR A 89 -2.73 -10.84 -25.55
CA TYR A 89 -2.65 -10.35 -24.16
C TYR A 89 -3.91 -10.69 -23.35
N ALA A 90 -4.40 -11.93 -23.51
CA ALA A 90 -5.57 -12.44 -22.80
C ALA A 90 -5.45 -12.33 -21.27
N CYS A 91 -4.23 -12.47 -20.73
CA CYS A 91 -3.94 -12.33 -19.30
C CYS A 91 -4.33 -10.96 -18.72
N ILE A 92 -4.25 -9.90 -19.53
CA ILE A 92 -4.57 -8.52 -19.11
C ILE A 92 -6.00 -8.17 -19.48
N ASN A 93 -6.38 -8.41 -20.73
CA ASN A 93 -7.64 -7.92 -21.31
C ASN A 93 -8.83 -8.82 -20.98
N GLY A 94 -8.57 -10.05 -20.53
CA GLY A 94 -9.61 -11.04 -20.38
C GLY A 94 -10.07 -11.60 -21.72
N THR A 95 -10.96 -12.58 -21.61
CA THR A 95 -11.46 -13.39 -22.71
C THR A 95 -12.98 -13.49 -22.72
N CYS A 96 -13.65 -12.99 -21.67
CA CYS A 96 -15.09 -12.85 -21.63
C CYS A 96 -15.59 -11.98 -22.80
N GLY A 97 -16.46 -12.54 -23.65
CA GLY A 97 -17.09 -11.85 -24.77
C GLY A 97 -16.26 -11.81 -26.07
N THR A 98 -15.03 -12.31 -26.07
CA THR A 98 -14.22 -12.46 -27.28
C THR A 98 -14.19 -13.92 -27.71
N SER A 99 -15.08 -14.31 -28.61
CA SER A 99 -15.27 -15.67 -29.15
C SER A 99 -14.11 -16.21 -30.02
N GLY A 100 -12.89 -15.69 -29.83
CA GLY A 100 -11.71 -16.08 -30.61
C GLY A 100 -10.37 -15.92 -29.88
N SER A 101 -10.36 -15.62 -28.57
CA SER A 101 -9.12 -15.58 -27.81
C SER A 101 -8.70 -17.00 -27.42
N PRO A 102 -7.43 -17.42 -27.64
CA PRO A 102 -6.95 -18.79 -27.40
C PRO A 102 -6.90 -19.20 -25.92
N SER A 103 -7.55 -18.46 -25.01
CA SER A 103 -7.51 -18.73 -23.58
C SER A 103 -8.15 -20.05 -23.20
N LYS A 104 -7.64 -20.64 -22.12
CA LYS A 104 -8.16 -21.89 -21.57
C LYS A 104 -9.56 -21.74 -20.97
N LEU A 105 -9.80 -20.67 -20.23
CA LEU A 105 -11.07 -20.37 -19.59
C LEU A 105 -11.49 -18.92 -19.82
N ASP A 106 -12.79 -18.69 -19.85
CA ASP A 106 -13.37 -17.35 -19.85
C ASP A 106 -13.04 -16.63 -18.54
N THR A 107 -12.45 -15.44 -18.67
CA THR A 107 -12.04 -14.63 -17.53
C THR A 107 -12.10 -13.15 -17.86
N ALA A 108 -12.41 -12.31 -16.87
CA ALA A 108 -12.50 -10.85 -17.02
C ALA A 108 -11.13 -10.13 -17.11
N GLY A 109 -10.02 -10.87 -17.19
CA GLY A 109 -8.66 -10.35 -17.23
C GLY A 109 -8.08 -10.02 -15.84
N CYS A 110 -6.93 -9.34 -15.82
CA CYS A 110 -6.27 -8.93 -14.59
C CYS A 110 -6.93 -7.63 -14.04
N PRO A 111 -7.49 -7.65 -12.81
CA PRO A 111 -8.22 -6.51 -12.25
C PRO A 111 -7.34 -5.28 -12.00
N MET A 112 -6.03 -5.48 -11.88
CA MET A 112 -5.03 -4.43 -11.64
C MET A 112 -4.30 -4.00 -12.91
N ASN A 113 -4.69 -4.52 -14.08
CA ASN A 113 -4.05 -4.26 -15.37
C ASN A 113 -2.57 -4.67 -15.45
N MET A 114 -2.16 -5.70 -14.73
CA MET A 114 -0.76 -6.10 -14.65
C MET A 114 -0.48 -7.29 -15.58
N HIS A 115 0.60 -7.20 -16.37
CA HIS A 115 1.09 -8.33 -17.16
C HIS A 115 1.98 -9.24 -16.30
N PRO A 116 1.72 -10.55 -16.20
CA PRO A 116 2.47 -11.44 -15.31
C PRO A 116 3.96 -11.61 -15.69
N ALA A 117 4.35 -11.31 -16.93
CA ALA A 117 5.77 -11.33 -17.33
C ALA A 117 6.53 -10.03 -16.98
N GLN A 118 5.81 -8.94 -16.69
CA GLN A 118 6.38 -7.64 -16.28
C GLN A 118 6.26 -7.39 -14.78
N LEU A 119 5.77 -8.38 -14.02
CA LEU A 119 5.76 -8.31 -12.56
C LEU A 119 7.20 -8.46 -12.06
N GLN A 120 7.76 -7.38 -11.53
CA GLN A 120 9.03 -7.39 -10.79
C GLN A 120 8.75 -7.67 -9.30
N ASP A 121 7.75 -6.99 -8.74
CA ASP A 121 7.34 -7.13 -7.33
C ASP A 121 5.90 -7.63 -7.18
N ASN A 122 5.54 -8.04 -5.96
CA ASN A 122 4.18 -8.46 -5.61
C ASN A 122 3.28 -7.29 -5.16
N LYS A 123 3.75 -6.04 -5.20
CA LYS A 123 3.07 -4.88 -4.60
C LYS A 123 1.65 -4.68 -5.09
N ASN A 124 1.46 -4.81 -6.39
CA ASN A 124 0.18 -4.53 -7.05
C ASN A 124 -0.58 -5.81 -7.43
N CYS A 125 -0.05 -7.00 -7.11
CA CYS A 125 -0.67 -8.27 -7.45
C CYS A 125 -1.62 -8.70 -6.32
N THR A 126 -2.92 -8.82 -6.60
CA THR A 126 -3.92 -9.27 -5.62
C THR A 126 -4.07 -10.79 -5.59
N LEU A 127 -3.18 -11.56 -6.23
CA LEU A 127 -3.26 -13.02 -6.35
C LEU A 127 -4.69 -13.52 -6.67
N CYS A 128 -5.30 -13.00 -7.75
CA CYS A 128 -6.64 -13.43 -8.18
C CYS A 128 -6.62 -14.65 -9.14
N MET A 129 -5.44 -15.03 -9.63
CA MET A 129 -5.19 -16.12 -10.59
C MET A 129 -5.96 -16.02 -11.92
N SER A 130 -6.59 -14.88 -12.25
CA SER A 130 -7.25 -14.68 -13.55
C SER A 130 -6.28 -14.86 -14.72
N CYS A 131 -5.05 -14.38 -14.58
CA CYS A 131 -4.02 -14.51 -15.61
C CYS A 131 -3.57 -15.96 -15.83
N VAL A 132 -3.65 -16.85 -14.83
CA VAL A 132 -3.39 -18.29 -15.00
C VAL A 132 -4.50 -18.94 -15.82
N LYS A 133 -5.76 -18.59 -15.54
CA LYS A 133 -6.95 -19.09 -16.25
C LYS A 133 -7.02 -18.60 -17.70
N ALA A 134 -6.62 -17.35 -17.94
CA ALA A 134 -6.63 -16.74 -19.27
C ALA A 134 -5.45 -17.16 -20.16
N CYS A 135 -4.35 -17.67 -19.60
CA CYS A 135 -3.13 -17.91 -20.36
C CYS A 135 -3.27 -19.13 -21.31
N PRO A 136 -3.12 -18.95 -22.64
CA PRO A 136 -3.17 -20.07 -23.60
C PRO A 136 -1.99 -21.03 -23.42
N ASN A 137 -0.80 -20.46 -23.23
CA ASN A 137 0.48 -21.18 -23.22
C ASN A 137 0.90 -21.68 -21.83
N THR A 138 0.05 -21.51 -20.81
CA THR A 138 0.38 -21.86 -19.40
C THR A 138 1.69 -21.25 -18.90
N SER A 139 2.04 -20.07 -19.39
CA SER A 139 3.26 -19.38 -18.99
C SER A 139 3.20 -18.83 -17.57
N ALA A 140 2.00 -18.48 -17.08
CA ALA A 140 1.78 -17.92 -15.74
C ALA A 140 1.70 -19.03 -14.70
N GLU A 141 2.62 -19.01 -13.74
CA GLU A 141 2.79 -20.04 -12.72
C GLU A 141 2.69 -19.41 -11.33
N PHE A 142 2.05 -20.14 -10.42
CA PHE A 142 2.08 -19.84 -9.00
C PHE A 142 3.32 -20.53 -8.40
N ARG A 143 4.21 -19.75 -7.78
CA ARG A 143 5.46 -20.24 -7.22
C ARG A 143 5.54 -19.89 -5.74
N LEU A 144 6.16 -20.80 -4.98
CA LEU A 144 6.62 -20.49 -3.63
C LEU A 144 8.04 -19.96 -3.71
N ARG A 145 8.30 -18.94 -2.92
CA ARG A 145 9.61 -18.30 -2.78
C ARG A 145 9.92 -18.12 -1.30
N LEU A 146 11.18 -17.78 -1.02
CA LEU A 146 11.56 -17.38 0.33
C LEU A 146 10.85 -16.05 0.68
N PRO A 147 10.22 -15.95 1.86
CA PRO A 147 9.66 -14.68 2.30
C PRO A 147 10.76 -13.62 2.34
N LEU A 148 10.40 -12.36 2.09
CA LEU A 148 11.32 -11.22 2.01
C LEU A 148 12.35 -11.26 0.86
N SER A 149 12.32 -12.23 -0.06
CA SER A 149 13.30 -12.28 -1.17
C SER A 149 13.30 -11.01 -2.04
N ASP A 150 12.13 -10.40 -2.30
CA ASP A 150 12.06 -9.13 -3.05
C ASP A 150 12.88 -8.02 -2.38
N LEU A 151 12.97 -7.99 -1.04
CA LEU A 151 13.71 -6.95 -0.32
C LEU A 151 15.22 -7.12 -0.42
N TRP A 152 15.71 -8.31 -0.74
CA TRP A 152 17.14 -8.63 -0.71
C TRP A 152 17.83 -8.52 -2.06
N GLU A 153 17.15 -8.93 -3.14
CA GLU A 153 17.81 -9.10 -4.45
C GLU A 153 17.63 -7.92 -5.41
N GLU A 154 16.47 -7.25 -5.42
CA GLU A 154 16.09 -6.38 -6.56
C GLU A 154 15.28 -5.11 -6.20
N HIS A 155 15.15 -4.75 -4.92
CA HIS A 155 14.23 -3.68 -4.53
C HIS A 155 14.92 -2.32 -4.35
N GLU A 156 14.60 -1.37 -5.24
CA GLU A 156 14.80 0.05 -5.01
C GLU A 156 13.59 0.59 -4.22
N PRO A 157 13.72 0.85 -2.90
CA PRO A 157 12.61 1.32 -2.11
C PRO A 157 12.17 2.69 -2.59
N SER A 158 10.92 2.75 -3.05
CA SER A 158 10.34 4.04 -3.41
C SER A 158 10.17 4.87 -2.14
N TRP A 159 10.34 6.16 -2.30
CA TRP A 159 10.24 7.12 -1.21
C TRP A 159 8.98 7.00 -0.35
N GLY A 160 7.85 6.77 -1.01
CA GLY A 160 6.56 6.59 -0.33
C GLY A 160 6.44 5.29 0.44
N GLU A 161 7.15 4.23 0.03
CA GLU A 161 7.17 2.96 0.78
C GLU A 161 7.92 3.11 2.10
N LEU A 162 9.09 3.77 2.07
CA LEU A 162 9.85 4.05 3.29
C LEU A 162 9.06 4.96 4.22
N GLY A 163 8.49 6.04 3.69
CA GLY A 163 7.67 6.95 4.47
C GLY A 163 6.50 6.26 5.17
N VAL A 164 5.77 5.37 4.47
CA VAL A 164 4.68 4.59 5.08
C VAL A 164 5.21 3.59 6.11
N LEU A 165 6.32 2.90 5.85
CA LEU A 165 6.94 1.98 6.81
C LEU A 165 7.32 2.70 8.12
N PHE A 166 7.99 3.85 8.01
CA PHE A 166 8.40 4.64 9.14
C PHE A 166 7.22 5.25 9.90
N LEU A 167 6.18 5.69 9.20
CA LEU A 167 4.95 6.18 9.81
C LEU A 167 4.24 5.07 10.61
N LEU A 168 4.15 3.86 10.04
CA LEU A 168 3.59 2.69 10.71
C LEU A 168 4.41 2.28 11.94
N LEU A 169 5.74 2.28 11.82
CA LEU A 169 6.64 1.99 12.93
C LEU A 169 6.50 3.03 14.04
N GLY A 170 6.39 4.32 13.69
CA GLY A 170 6.16 5.40 14.64
C GLY A 170 4.82 5.27 15.36
N ALA A 171 3.74 4.97 14.63
CA ALA A 171 2.43 4.72 15.21
C ALA A 171 2.42 3.49 16.14
N ALA A 172 3.04 2.38 15.73
CA ALA A 172 3.15 1.18 16.54
C ALA A 172 3.98 1.42 17.82
N ALA A 173 5.07 2.18 17.70
CA ALA A 173 5.89 2.57 18.85
C ALA A 173 5.10 3.46 19.83
N LEU A 174 4.32 4.43 19.33
CA LEU A 174 3.50 5.30 20.15
C LEU A 174 2.46 4.52 20.97
N HIS A 175 1.73 3.61 20.32
CA HIS A 175 0.77 2.73 21.00
C HIS A 175 1.44 1.78 22.01
N SER A 176 2.61 1.24 21.68
CA SER A 176 3.33 0.33 22.58
C SER A 176 3.84 1.04 23.83
N LEU A 177 4.24 2.31 23.71
CA LEU A 177 4.69 3.14 24.84
C LEU A 177 3.53 3.46 25.78
N ASP A 178 2.38 3.83 25.23
CA ASP A 178 1.16 4.13 26.01
C ASP A 178 0.66 2.89 26.78
N ALA A 179 0.69 1.72 26.14
CA ALA A 179 0.27 0.46 26.74
C ALA A 179 1.23 -0.09 27.81
N GLY A 180 2.54 0.16 27.65
CA GLY A 180 3.58 -0.45 28.49
C GLY A 180 4.02 0.37 29.70
N HIS A 181 3.96 1.70 29.63
CA HIS A 181 4.60 2.57 30.64
C HIS A 181 3.78 3.80 31.06
N GLY A 182 2.49 3.85 30.74
CA GLY A 182 1.64 5.02 30.94
C GLY A 182 1.82 6.07 29.83
N THR A 183 0.98 7.11 29.83
CA THR A 183 0.93 8.09 28.74
C THR A 183 2.29 8.74 28.49
N LEU A 184 2.61 9.00 27.22
CA LEU A 184 3.87 9.63 26.80
C LEU A 184 4.18 10.90 27.60
N ALA A 185 3.15 11.65 27.99
CA ALA A 185 3.25 12.83 28.82
C ALA A 185 3.66 12.57 30.28
N ALA A 186 3.24 11.44 30.85
CA ALA A 186 3.71 11.01 32.17
C ALA A 186 5.21 10.68 32.16
N GLN A 187 5.73 10.15 31.04
CA GLN A 187 7.16 9.85 30.88
C GLN A 187 8.03 11.09 30.64
N LEU A 188 7.50 12.07 29.90
CA LEU A 188 8.21 13.30 29.55
C LEU A 188 8.21 14.37 30.66
N HIS A 189 7.63 14.10 31.84
CA HIS A 189 7.36 15.10 32.89
C HIS A 189 6.68 16.37 32.33
N ALA A 190 5.94 16.21 31.25
CA ALA A 190 5.17 17.28 30.64
C ALA A 190 4.00 17.58 31.59
N GLY A 191 3.75 18.87 31.87
CA GLY A 191 2.77 19.30 32.88
C GLY A 191 1.38 18.68 32.69
N PRO A 192 0.53 18.69 33.73
CA PRO A 192 -0.78 18.00 33.74
C PRO A 192 -1.77 18.45 32.64
N GLU A 193 -1.51 19.55 31.95
CA GLU A 193 -2.22 20.00 30.73
C GLU A 193 -1.95 19.11 29.50
N LEU A 194 -0.79 18.43 29.48
CA LEU A 194 -0.50 17.31 28.61
C LEU A 194 -0.85 15.97 29.30
N ALA A 195 -1.63 15.90 30.37
CA ALA A 195 -2.13 14.60 30.86
C ALA A 195 -3.66 14.53 30.81
N ALA A 196 -4.31 15.69 30.88
CA ALA A 196 -5.75 15.82 30.85
C ALA A 196 -6.26 16.24 29.45
N GLY A 197 -6.45 15.26 28.57
CA GLY A 197 -7.22 15.40 27.34
C GLY A 197 -6.43 15.78 26.08
N VAL A 198 -7.14 15.71 24.93
CA VAL A 198 -6.66 16.10 23.60
C VAL A 198 -6.34 17.60 23.59
N SER A 199 -5.17 17.98 24.06
CA SER A 199 -4.66 19.35 23.98
C SER A 199 -3.89 19.54 22.67
N TRP A 200 -3.94 20.74 22.10
CA TRP A 200 -3.20 21.07 20.86
C TRP A 200 -1.69 20.79 20.97
N ALA A 201 -1.14 20.81 22.19
CA ALA A 201 0.24 20.48 22.49
C ALA A 201 0.53 18.98 22.34
N HIS A 202 -0.38 18.11 22.77
CA HIS A 202 -0.30 16.67 22.52
C HIS A 202 -0.41 16.33 21.06
N LEU A 203 -1.39 16.92 20.38
CA LEU A 203 -1.57 16.73 18.95
C LEU A 203 -0.35 17.20 18.16
N GLY A 204 0.22 18.34 18.54
CA GLY A 204 1.46 18.86 17.96
C GLY A 204 2.64 17.93 18.22
N LEU A 205 2.76 17.36 19.42
CA LEU A 205 3.84 16.45 19.79
C LEU A 205 3.71 15.10 19.07
N SER A 206 2.52 14.49 19.07
CA SER A 206 2.25 13.22 18.38
C SER A 206 2.41 13.38 16.87
N ALA A 207 1.92 14.47 16.28
CA ALA A 207 2.14 14.77 14.86
C ALA A 207 3.63 15.03 14.56
N ALA A 208 4.37 15.72 15.43
CA ALA A 208 5.80 15.92 15.27
C ALA A 208 6.57 14.59 15.36
N VAL A 209 6.23 13.71 16.30
CA VAL A 209 6.85 12.39 16.46
C VAL A 209 6.54 11.47 15.28
N LEU A 210 5.31 11.49 14.75
CA LEU A 210 4.92 10.73 13.56
C LEU A 210 5.54 11.30 12.27
N ALA A 211 5.66 12.62 12.16
CA ALA A 211 6.23 13.30 11.00
C ALA A 211 7.77 13.31 11.02
N LEU A 212 8.42 13.22 12.18
CA LEU A 212 9.88 13.25 12.33
C LEU A 212 10.61 12.21 11.49
N PRO A 213 10.27 10.91 11.52
CA PRO A 213 10.97 9.93 10.72
C PRO A 213 10.65 10.11 9.22
N ALA A 214 9.41 10.50 8.86
CA ALA A 214 9.08 10.83 7.47
C ALA A 214 9.85 12.07 6.95
N ALA A 215 10.01 13.11 7.77
CA ALA A 215 10.77 14.31 7.45
C ALA A 215 12.29 14.06 7.48
N ALA A 216 12.78 13.18 8.34
CA ALA A 216 14.18 12.79 8.42
C ALA A 216 14.61 12.00 7.18
N VAL A 217 13.79 11.04 6.73
CA VAL A 217 14.03 10.37 5.45
C VAL A 217 14.06 11.44 4.35
N TRP A 218 13.16 12.45 4.38
CA TRP A 218 13.04 13.53 3.36
C TRP A 218 14.27 14.41 3.31
N GLY A 219 14.80 14.77 4.47
CA GLY A 219 16.07 15.46 4.60
C GLY A 219 17.25 14.65 4.06
N VAL A 220 17.29 13.33 4.32
CA VAL A 220 18.41 12.47 3.86
C VAL A 220 18.42 12.29 2.34
N ASP A 221 17.26 12.17 1.70
CA ASP A 221 17.17 12.04 0.25
C ASP A 221 17.48 13.36 -0.50
N THR A 222 16.97 14.48 0.01
CA THR A 222 17.25 15.81 -0.55
C THR A 222 18.71 16.23 -0.35
N ALA A 223 19.34 15.84 0.76
CA ALA A 223 20.77 16.08 1.02
C ALA A 223 21.69 15.05 0.36
N GLY A 224 21.22 13.83 0.11
CA GLY A 224 22.02 12.71 -0.41
C GLY A 224 22.22 12.70 -1.93
N GLY A 225 21.54 13.57 -2.68
CA GLY A 225 21.69 13.64 -4.14
C GLY A 225 21.31 12.34 -4.86
N TRP A 226 20.39 11.54 -4.31
CA TRP A 226 19.86 10.36 -4.98
C TRP A 226 18.84 10.71 -6.08
N GLY A 227 18.30 11.94 -6.07
CA GLY A 227 17.43 12.46 -7.14
C GLY A 227 18.12 12.74 -8.48
N ALA A 228 19.44 12.55 -8.60
CA ALA A 228 20.19 12.80 -9.84
C ALA A 228 20.55 11.52 -10.64
N ARG A 229 20.09 10.34 -10.22
CA ARG A 229 20.26 9.07 -10.95
C ARG A 229 18.91 8.45 -11.33
N HIS A 230 18.04 9.26 -11.90
CA HIS A 230 16.84 8.82 -12.63
C HIS A 230 16.99 9.16 -14.11
#